data_AF-X1F2A1-F1
#
_entry.id   AF-X1F2A1-F1
#
_cell.length_a   1.000
_cell.length_b   1.000
_cell.length_c   1.000
_cell.angle_alpha   90.00
_cell.angle_beta   90.00
_cell.angle_gamma   90.00
#
_symmetry.space_group_name_H-M   'P 1'
#
loop_
_entity.id
_entity.type
_entity.pdbx_description
1 polymer ?
#
loop_
_entity_poly.entity_id
_entity_poly.type
_entity_poly.pdbx_seq_one_letter_code
_entity_poly.pdbx_strand_id
1 'polypeptide(L)'
;MTMKKYGRGIATIMFGFGYGEGFPDHAIAAVEIKDDSKILIRTAAADVGEGVLTVVTQIAAEVLKVSPDVVEVILGDTHLTKSAGSTSATRQTFFTGNAVKRASEELLGKIYHYASLEFRSNHVELGIDE
;
A
#
# COMPACT_ATOMS: atom_id res chain seq x y z
N MET A 1 31.49 48.53 -8.70
CA MET A 1 31.24 47.08 -8.50
C MET A 1 30.59 46.88 -7.14
N THR A 2 29.34 46.43 -7.10
CA THR A 2 28.66 46.12 -5.82
C THR A 2 29.13 44.75 -5.36
N MET A 3 29.72 44.65 -4.17
CA MET A 3 30.16 43.37 -3.61
C MET A 3 28.96 42.46 -3.34
N LYS A 4 29.05 41.19 -3.77
CA LYS A 4 28.06 40.16 -3.42
C LYS A 4 28.13 39.85 -1.93
N LYS A 5 26.96 39.79 -1.27
CA LYS A 5 26.83 39.31 0.11
C LYS A 5 26.47 37.83 0.11
N TYR A 6 27.04 37.08 1.03
CA TYR A 6 26.74 35.66 1.23
C TYR A 6 26.06 35.46 2.58
N GLY A 7 25.08 34.55 2.62
CA GLY A 7 24.37 34.14 3.83
C GLY A 7 24.37 32.63 3.97
N ARG A 8 24.33 32.15 5.20
CA ARG A 8 24.12 30.73 5.54
C ARG A 8 22.94 30.64 6.50
N GLY A 9 22.09 29.63 6.32
CA GLY A 9 20.93 29.38 7.15
C GLY A 9 20.75 27.89 7.42
N ILE A 10 20.19 27.57 8.57
CA ILE A 10 19.77 26.22 8.96
C ILE A 10 18.30 26.29 9.39
N ALA A 11 17.53 25.26 9.05
CA ALA A 11 16.17 25.07 9.51
C ALA A 11 15.96 23.61 9.88
N THR A 12 15.14 23.37 10.91
CA THR A 12 14.68 22.05 11.32
C THR A 12 13.16 22.03 11.33
N ILE A 13 12.57 20.85 11.13
CA ILE A 13 11.12 20.66 11.13
C ILE A 13 10.78 19.38 11.89
N MET A 14 9.65 19.44 12.60
CA MET A 14 8.91 18.28 13.09
C MET A 14 7.53 18.34 12.45
N PHE A 15 7.09 17.25 11.83
CA PHE A 15 5.83 17.20 11.09
C PHE A 15 5.05 15.93 11.45
N GLY A 16 3.84 16.11 11.99
CA GLY A 16 2.89 15.00 12.17
C GLY A 16 2.20 14.65 10.85
N PHE A 17 1.71 13.43 10.71
CA PHE A 17 0.93 13.00 9.56
C PHE A 17 -0.47 12.55 9.98
N GLY A 18 -1.39 12.49 9.01
CA GLY A 18 -2.80 12.18 9.23
C GLY A 18 -3.65 13.42 9.50
N TYR A 19 -4.97 13.26 9.52
CA TYR A 19 -5.94 14.34 9.67
C TYR A 19 -5.89 15.06 11.02
N GLY A 20 -5.23 14.48 12.02
CA GLY A 20 -5.11 15.04 13.37
C GLY A 20 -6.26 14.65 14.29
N GLU A 21 -6.24 15.17 15.52
CA GLU A 21 -7.18 14.79 16.57
C GLU A 21 -8.64 15.13 16.22
N GLY A 22 -9.54 14.17 16.46
CA GLY A 22 -10.99 14.34 16.29
C GLY A 22 -11.55 13.84 14.95
N PHE A 23 -10.72 13.51 13.96
CA PHE A 23 -11.17 12.93 12.69
C PHE A 23 -10.80 11.44 12.57
N PRO A 24 -11.75 10.58 12.18
CA PRO A 24 -11.45 9.16 11.96
C PRO A 24 -10.55 8.99 10.74
N ASP A 25 -9.25 8.86 10.99
CA ASP A 25 -8.25 8.68 9.97
C ASP A 25 -8.07 7.18 9.65
N HIS A 26 -8.58 6.75 8.50
CA HIS A 26 -8.51 5.36 8.06
C HIS A 26 -8.52 5.25 6.53
N ALA A 27 -8.09 4.09 6.03
CA ALA A 27 -8.21 3.72 4.63
C ALA A 27 -8.68 2.27 4.54
N ILE A 28 -9.41 1.96 3.45
CA ILE A 28 -9.89 0.61 3.17
C ILE A 28 -9.34 0.18 1.83
N ALA A 29 -8.75 -1.01 1.79
CA ALA A 29 -8.28 -1.63 0.57
C ALA A 29 -8.77 -3.08 0.49
N ALA A 30 -8.78 -3.63 -0.73
CA ALA A 30 -8.94 -5.04 -0.97
C ALA A 30 -7.85 -5.51 -1.93
N VAL A 31 -7.43 -6.77 -1.79
CA VAL A 31 -6.44 -7.42 -2.64
C VAL A 31 -7.03 -8.76 -3.08
N GLU A 32 -7.01 -9.02 -4.39
CA GLU A 32 -7.56 -10.24 -4.98
C GLU A 32 -6.61 -10.85 -6.01
N ILE A 33 -6.67 -12.17 -6.16
CA ILE A 33 -6.00 -12.88 -7.26
C ILE A 33 -6.99 -12.96 -8.41
N LYS A 34 -6.58 -12.53 -9.59
CA LYS A 34 -7.35 -12.65 -10.83
C LYS A 34 -7.09 -13.99 -11.52
N ASP A 35 -7.96 -14.36 -12.45
CA ASP A 35 -7.87 -15.60 -13.24
C ASP A 35 -6.57 -15.73 -14.07
N ASP A 36 -5.88 -14.61 -14.34
CA ASP A 36 -4.59 -14.54 -15.04
C ASP A 36 -3.37 -14.54 -14.10
N SER A 37 -3.54 -15.00 -12.85
CA SER A 37 -2.51 -15.01 -11.79
C SER A 37 -1.96 -13.63 -11.42
N LYS A 38 -2.64 -12.55 -11.83
CA LYS A 38 -2.31 -11.20 -11.39
C LYS A 38 -2.94 -10.88 -10.04
N ILE A 39 -2.31 -9.96 -9.33
CA ILE A 39 -2.85 -9.41 -8.09
C ILE A 39 -3.50 -8.07 -8.39
N LEU A 40 -4.78 -7.91 -8.07
CA LEU A 40 -5.47 -6.63 -8.19
C LEU A 40 -5.65 -5.99 -6.81
N ILE A 41 -5.16 -4.76 -6.68
CA ILE A 41 -5.39 -3.89 -5.52
C ILE A 41 -6.56 -2.95 -5.83
N ARG A 42 -7.52 -2.89 -4.91
CA ARG A 42 -8.65 -1.96 -4.94
C ARG A 42 -8.49 -0.96 -3.80
N THR A 43 -8.21 0.29 -4.13
CA THR A 43 -8.12 1.40 -3.18
C THR A 43 -8.58 2.69 -3.85
N ALA A 44 -9.30 3.55 -3.11
CA ALA A 44 -9.68 4.87 -3.61
C ALA A 44 -8.57 5.93 -3.42
N ALA A 45 -7.34 5.52 -3.03
CA ALA A 45 -6.24 6.45 -2.86
C ALA A 45 -5.91 7.11 -4.21
N ALA A 46 -6.05 8.42 -4.27
CA ALA A 46 -5.71 9.20 -5.46
C ALA A 46 -4.21 9.45 -5.47
N ASP A 47 -3.55 9.15 -6.59
CA ASP A 47 -2.16 9.52 -6.82
C ASP A 47 -2.12 10.77 -7.68
N VAL A 48 -1.49 11.82 -7.15
CA VAL A 48 -1.36 13.11 -7.83
C VAL A 48 0.09 13.41 -8.18
N GLY A 49 0.95 12.39 -8.16
CA GLY A 49 2.37 12.47 -8.50
C GLY A 49 3.30 12.17 -7.33
N GLU A 50 2.77 11.91 -6.13
CA GLU A 50 3.56 11.48 -4.97
C GLU A 50 3.93 10.00 -5.01
N GLY A 51 3.25 9.19 -5.84
CA GLY A 51 3.60 7.79 -6.09
C GLY A 51 2.96 6.79 -5.12
N VAL A 52 1.80 7.09 -4.53
CA VAL A 52 1.10 6.14 -3.64
C VAL A 52 0.78 4.82 -4.34
N LEU A 53 0.49 4.80 -5.64
CA LEU A 53 0.19 3.54 -6.36
C LEU A 53 1.41 2.62 -6.39
N THR A 54 2.60 3.19 -6.63
CA THR A 54 3.86 2.45 -6.58
C THR A 54 4.11 1.88 -5.18
N VAL A 55 3.87 2.69 -4.15
CA VAL A 55 4.04 2.28 -2.75
C VAL A 55 3.15 1.09 -2.40
N VAL A 56 1.85 1.13 -2.74
CA VAL A 56 0.94 0.03 -2.41
C VAL A 56 1.24 -1.23 -3.23
N THR A 57 1.68 -1.07 -4.48
CA THR A 57 2.15 -2.19 -5.31
C THR A 57 3.32 -2.89 -4.67
N GLN A 58 4.35 -2.15 -4.24
CA GLN A 58 5.52 -2.72 -3.57
C GLN A 58 5.15 -3.40 -2.25
N ILE A 59 4.27 -2.80 -1.45
CA ILE A 59 3.79 -3.39 -0.20
C ILE A 59 3.09 -4.73 -0.45
N ALA A 60 2.18 -4.79 -1.43
CA ALA A 60 1.47 -6.02 -1.73
C ALA A 60 2.41 -7.10 -2.29
N ALA A 61 3.32 -6.73 -3.19
CA ALA A 61 4.31 -7.61 -3.78
C ALA A 61 5.23 -8.24 -2.72
N GLU A 62 5.73 -7.42 -1.78
CA GLU A 62 6.55 -7.87 -0.66
C GLU A 62 5.81 -8.86 0.23
N VAL A 63 4.58 -8.53 0.64
CA VAL A 63 3.78 -9.42 1.50
C VAL A 63 3.49 -10.74 0.82
N LEU A 64 3.12 -10.71 -0.47
CA LEU A 64 2.74 -11.89 -1.24
C LEU A 64 3.92 -12.64 -1.83
N LYS A 65 5.15 -12.11 -1.71
CA LYS A 65 6.39 -12.66 -2.29
C LYS A 65 6.28 -12.90 -3.80
N VAL A 66 5.83 -11.88 -4.51
CA VAL A 66 5.69 -11.91 -5.99
C VAL A 66 6.39 -10.71 -6.61
N SER A 67 6.66 -10.79 -7.92
CA SER A 67 7.15 -9.61 -8.65
C SER A 67 6.13 -8.47 -8.62
N PRO A 68 6.55 -7.21 -8.40
CA PRO A 68 5.66 -6.05 -8.54
C PRO A 68 4.98 -5.95 -9.91
N ASP A 69 5.58 -6.53 -10.96
CA ASP A 69 5.06 -6.50 -12.33
C ASP A 69 3.74 -7.27 -12.51
N VAL A 70 3.41 -8.18 -11.59
CA VAL A 70 2.13 -8.90 -11.60
C VAL A 70 1.04 -8.22 -10.77
N VAL A 71 1.34 -7.06 -10.17
CA VAL A 71 0.42 -6.31 -9.32
C VAL A 71 -0.17 -5.14 -10.10
N GLU A 72 -1.51 -5.11 -10.19
CA GLU A 72 -2.30 -4.06 -10.80
C GLU A 72 -3.06 -3.28 -9.72
N VAL A 73 -3.28 -1.98 -9.92
CA VAL A 73 -4.08 -1.15 -9.00
C VAL A 73 -5.21 -0.47 -9.78
N ILE A 74 -6.44 -0.55 -9.26
CA ILE A 74 -7.56 0.22 -9.83
C ILE A 74 -7.33 1.71 -9.58
N LEU A 75 -7.40 2.51 -10.65
CA LEU A 75 -7.17 3.94 -10.60
C LEU A 75 -8.49 4.72 -10.65
N GLY A 76 -8.76 5.50 -9.60
CA GLY A 76 -9.78 6.57 -9.63
C GLY A 76 -11.24 6.12 -9.76
N ASP A 77 -11.57 4.88 -9.38
CA ASP A 77 -12.92 4.32 -9.55
C ASP A 77 -13.63 4.13 -8.20
N THR A 78 -14.57 5.00 -7.86
CA THR A 78 -15.36 4.91 -6.62
C THR A 78 -16.45 3.84 -6.65
N HIS A 79 -16.80 3.30 -7.82
CA HIS A 79 -17.75 2.18 -7.92
C HIS A 79 -17.06 0.85 -7.54
N LEU A 80 -15.77 0.72 -7.88
CA LEU A 80 -14.99 -0.49 -7.69
C LEU A 80 -14.08 -0.48 -6.45
N THR A 81 -14.00 0.64 -5.73
CA THR A 81 -13.10 0.81 -4.58
C THR A 81 -13.84 1.33 -3.35
N LYS A 82 -13.27 1.08 -2.17
CA LYS A 82 -13.73 1.64 -0.90
C LYS A 82 -12.89 2.85 -0.53
N SER A 83 -13.45 3.72 0.32
CA SER A 83 -12.80 4.97 0.73
C SER A 83 -11.40 4.72 1.29
N ALA A 84 -10.44 5.49 0.77
CA ALA A 84 -9.08 5.57 1.29
C ALA A 84 -8.80 6.91 1.99
N GLY A 85 -9.84 7.75 2.18
CA GLY A 85 -9.67 9.16 2.53
C GLY A 85 -9.07 9.99 1.39
N SER A 86 -9.03 11.31 1.58
CA SER A 86 -8.31 12.24 0.70
C SER A 86 -6.81 12.00 0.72
N THR A 87 -6.17 12.17 -0.44
CA THR A 87 -4.71 12.29 -0.55
C THR A 87 -4.27 13.68 -0.11
N SER A 88 -4.10 13.81 1.20
CA SER A 88 -3.61 15.00 1.89
C SER A 88 -2.93 14.58 3.20
N ALA A 89 -2.43 15.55 3.98
CA ALA A 89 -1.90 15.30 5.34
C ALA A 89 -0.80 14.22 5.45
N THR A 90 -0.04 13.98 4.37
CA THR A 90 1.09 13.02 4.32
C THR A 90 0.72 11.62 4.82
N ARG A 91 -0.53 11.21 4.59
CA ARG A 91 -1.12 10.05 5.27
C ARG A 91 -1.13 8.77 4.44
N GLN A 92 -1.10 8.88 3.12
CA GLN A 92 -1.48 7.77 2.23
C GLN A 92 -0.57 6.54 2.35
N THR A 93 0.76 6.74 2.38
CA THR A 93 1.72 5.65 2.61
C THR A 93 1.44 4.90 3.92
N PHE A 94 1.07 5.61 4.98
CA PHE A 94 0.78 4.98 6.26
C PHE A 94 -0.58 4.28 6.24
N PHE A 95 -1.67 4.99 5.98
CA PHE A 95 -3.01 4.44 6.14
C PHE A 95 -3.38 3.48 5.01
N THR A 96 -3.24 3.91 3.76
CA THR A 96 -3.54 3.05 2.60
C THR A 96 -2.51 1.94 2.46
N GLY A 97 -1.23 2.23 2.70
CA GLY A 97 -0.19 1.20 2.72
C GLY A 97 -0.48 0.11 3.77
N ASN A 98 -0.86 0.46 5.00
CA ASN A 98 -1.26 -0.54 6.00
C ASN A 98 -2.57 -1.26 5.64
N ALA A 99 -3.54 -0.58 5.03
CA ALA A 99 -4.76 -1.22 4.57
C ALA A 99 -4.47 -2.31 3.53
N VAL A 100 -3.58 -2.00 2.57
CA VAL A 100 -3.12 -2.97 1.54
C VAL A 100 -2.31 -4.08 2.17
N LYS A 101 -1.36 -3.77 3.06
CA LYS A 101 -0.58 -4.77 3.81
C LYS A 101 -1.51 -5.78 4.49
N ARG A 102 -2.49 -5.31 5.25
CA ARG A 102 -3.45 -6.17 5.96
C ARG A 102 -4.27 -7.02 5.01
N ALA A 103 -4.78 -6.44 3.93
CA ALA A 103 -5.54 -7.18 2.92
C ALA A 103 -4.68 -8.26 2.23
N SER A 104 -3.41 -7.97 1.95
CA SER A 104 -2.45 -8.94 1.41
C SER A 104 -2.11 -10.04 2.42
N GLU A 105 -1.95 -9.73 3.70
CA GLU A 105 -1.72 -10.73 4.75
C GLU A 105 -2.92 -11.66 4.92
N GLU A 106 -4.14 -11.12 4.85
CA GLU A 106 -5.37 -11.91 4.86
C GLU A 106 -5.47 -12.83 3.63
N LEU A 107 -5.10 -12.33 2.45
CA LEU A 107 -5.05 -13.13 1.23
C LEU A 107 -4.00 -14.25 1.35
N LEU A 108 -2.80 -13.93 1.84
CA LEU A 108 -1.72 -14.90 2.06
C LEU A 108 -2.13 -16.00 3.04
N GLY A 109 -2.83 -15.63 4.11
CA GLY A 109 -3.40 -16.60 5.06
C GLY A 109 -4.37 -17.57 4.38
N LYS A 110 -5.22 -17.09 3.47
CA LYS A 110 -6.11 -17.96 2.67
C LYS A 110 -5.32 -18.84 1.70
N ILE A 111 -4.30 -18.31 1.02
CA ILE A 111 -3.42 -19.09 0.13
C ILE A 111 -2.81 -20.25 0.92
N TYR A 112 -2.18 -19.98 2.07
CA TYR A 112 -1.59 -21.05 2.86
C TYR A 112 -2.63 -22.02 3.41
N HIS A 113 -3.85 -21.57 3.71
CA HIS A 113 -4.92 -22.47 4.14
C HIS A 113 -5.26 -23.47 3.04
N TYR A 114 -5.50 -23.00 1.82
CA TYR A 114 -5.79 -23.91 0.69
C TYR A 114 -4.60 -24.78 0.33
N ALA A 115 -3.38 -24.23 0.35
CA ALA A 115 -2.15 -25.00 0.13
C ALA A 115 -1.96 -26.11 1.18
N SER A 116 -2.30 -25.85 2.45
CA SER A 116 -2.21 -26.85 3.53
C SER A 116 -3.14 -28.05 3.28
N LEU A 117 -4.33 -27.79 2.74
CA LEU A 117 -5.30 -28.83 2.38
C LEU A 117 -4.82 -29.63 1.17
N GLU A 118 -4.29 -28.95 0.16
CA GLU A 118 -3.84 -29.58 -1.09
C GLU A 118 -2.58 -30.43 -0.87
N PHE A 119 -1.56 -29.86 -0.22
CA PHE A 119 -0.28 -30.53 0.02
C PHE A 119 -0.29 -31.44 1.26
N ARG A 120 -1.37 -31.44 2.04
CA ARG A 120 -1.49 -32.20 3.31
C ARG A 120 -0.34 -31.92 4.28
N SER A 121 0.06 -30.66 4.37
CA SER A 121 1.17 -30.16 5.19
C SER A 121 0.72 -28.93 5.98
N ASN A 122 1.32 -28.69 7.14
CA ASN A 122 0.97 -27.56 7.97
C ASN A 122 1.57 -26.26 7.44
N HIS A 123 0.92 -25.13 7.73
CA HIS A 123 1.35 -23.78 7.31
C HIS A 123 2.84 -23.47 7.52
N VAL A 124 3.46 -23.98 8.60
CA VAL A 124 4.87 -23.70 8.97
C VAL A 124 5.87 -24.32 7.98
N GLU A 125 5.47 -25.37 7.28
CA GLU A 125 6.31 -26.08 6.31
C GLU A 125 6.16 -25.53 4.88
N LEU A 126 5.17 -24.66 4.65
CA LEU A 126 4.86 -24.09 3.36
C LEU A 126 5.54 -22.73 3.19
N GLY A 127 6.07 -22.49 2.00
CA GLY A 127 6.68 -21.22 1.60
C GLY A 127 6.26 -20.85 0.18
N ILE A 128 6.51 -19.59 -0.17
CA ILE A 128 6.46 -19.10 -1.55
C ILE A 128 7.92 -18.90 -1.95
N ASP A 129 8.33 -19.58 -3.02
CA ASP A 129 9.62 -19.38 -3.67
C ASP A 129 9.59 -18.07 -4.46
N GLU A 130 10.71 -17.34 -4.45
CA GLU A 130 10.92 -16.11 -5.24
C GLU A 130 11.16 -16.39 -6.72
#